data_AF-A0A955Y9U3-F1
#
_entry.id   AF-A0A955Y9U3-F1
#
_cell.length_a   1.000
_cell.length_b   1.000
_cell.length_c   1.000
_cell.angle_alpha   90.00
_cell.angle_beta   90.00
_cell.angle_gamma   90.00
#
_symmetry.space_group_name_H-M   'P 1'
#
loop_
_entity.id
_entity.type
_entity.pdbx_description
1 polymer ?
#
loop_
_entity_poly.entity_id
_entity_poly.type
_entity_poly.pdbx_seq_one_letter_code
_entity_poly.pdbx_strand_id
1 'polypeptide(L)'
;MAFTLTFPTAATLPTAADVADWLRQRGEPVEILQAGTVQLRALALRFEVEPDVVRAHLDVTPELPLNRVVDLLFDVSIFLGADVRLTGVGEVSRGKLWLALADDQDRARIAKALERAESLGRLEEVGKKLWQIVSAVRPGCDDRWDQEHGRIVELKEVGATDGISLADAAWHVDDPEPGDVIPVPVEGSVHTLAWRWLAESYPGLAEPDYTYS
;
A
#
# COMPACT_ATOMS: atom_id res chain seq x y z
N MET A 1 -3.71 4.88 -1.13
CA MET A 1 -4.87 3.95 -1.12
C MET A 1 -5.28 3.71 0.32
N ALA A 2 -6.58 3.51 0.59
CA ALA A 2 -7.08 3.22 1.94
C ALA A 2 -7.21 1.71 2.14
N PHE A 3 -6.50 1.14 3.12
CA PHE A 3 -6.63 -0.25 3.52
C PHE A 3 -7.75 -0.37 4.55
N THR A 4 -8.60 -1.39 4.39
CA THR A 4 -9.60 -1.74 5.40
C THR A 4 -9.29 -3.12 5.95
N LEU A 5 -8.92 -3.16 7.23
CA LEU A 5 -8.79 -4.37 8.02
C LEU A 5 -10.05 -4.59 8.85
N THR A 6 -10.39 -5.83 9.10
CA THR A 6 -11.52 -6.24 9.92
C THR A 6 -11.05 -7.22 10.99
N PHE A 7 -11.65 -7.10 12.16
CA PHE A 7 -11.41 -7.95 13.32
C PHE A 7 -12.74 -8.65 13.67
N PRO A 8 -13.10 -9.74 12.97
CA PRO A 8 -14.31 -10.47 13.29
C PRO A 8 -14.11 -11.21 14.61
N THR A 9 -15.03 -11.01 15.55
CA THR A 9 -15.01 -11.71 16.84
C THR A 9 -16.40 -12.24 17.16
N ALA A 10 -16.44 -13.42 17.80
CA ALA A 10 -17.67 -14.01 18.32
C ALA A 10 -17.97 -13.54 19.77
N ALA A 11 -17.05 -12.78 20.37
CA ALA A 11 -17.21 -12.22 21.70
C ALA A 11 -18.04 -10.94 21.67
N THR A 12 -18.57 -10.54 22.83
CA THR A 12 -19.18 -9.21 22.99
C THR A 12 -18.14 -8.15 22.63
N LEU A 13 -18.45 -7.36 21.62
CA LEU A 13 -17.54 -6.33 21.13
C LEU A 13 -17.38 -5.19 22.14
N PRO A 14 -16.14 -4.67 22.30
CA PRO A 14 -15.93 -3.46 23.08
C PRO A 14 -16.64 -2.28 22.42
N THR A 15 -17.02 -1.30 23.21
CA THR A 15 -17.48 -0.02 22.68
C THR A 15 -16.31 0.79 22.12
N ALA A 16 -16.59 1.82 21.32
CA ALA A 16 -15.56 2.78 20.89
C ALA A 16 -14.86 3.46 22.08
N ALA A 17 -15.54 3.64 23.21
CA ALA A 17 -14.93 4.18 24.42
C ALA A 17 -13.90 3.20 25.01
N ASP A 18 -14.22 1.91 25.05
CA ASP A 18 -13.30 0.87 25.56
C ASP A 18 -12.04 0.77 24.69
N VAL A 19 -12.20 0.80 23.35
CA VAL A 19 -11.07 0.82 22.41
C VAL A 19 -10.21 2.08 22.62
N ALA A 20 -10.85 3.25 22.74
CA ALA A 20 -10.14 4.51 22.97
C ALA A 20 -9.37 4.51 24.31
N ASP A 21 -9.97 4.01 25.38
CA ASP A 21 -9.33 3.95 26.69
C ASP A 21 -8.16 2.96 26.71
N TRP A 22 -8.32 1.80 26.08
CA TRP A 22 -7.22 0.85 25.91
C TRP A 22 -6.05 1.46 25.12
N LEU A 23 -6.33 2.18 24.03
CA LEU A 23 -5.31 2.89 23.24
C LEU A 23 -4.59 3.97 24.08
N ARG A 24 -5.34 4.77 24.85
CA ARG A 24 -4.75 5.80 25.74
C ARG A 24 -3.83 5.20 26.80
N GLN A 25 -4.20 4.06 27.38
CA GLN A 25 -3.36 3.35 28.35
C GLN A 25 -2.01 2.91 27.76
N ARG A 26 -1.95 2.71 26.44
CA ARG A 26 -0.71 2.43 25.69
C ARG A 26 0.03 3.69 25.21
N GLY A 27 -0.45 4.86 25.60
CA GLY A 27 0.15 6.15 25.25
C GLY A 27 -0.26 6.66 23.87
N GLU A 28 -1.25 6.05 23.21
CA GLU A 28 -1.71 6.51 21.90
C GLU A 28 -2.61 7.76 22.03
N PRO A 29 -2.31 8.85 21.30
CA PRO A 29 -3.17 10.02 21.29
C PRO A 29 -4.39 9.74 20.40
N VAL A 30 -5.57 9.65 21.01
CA VAL A 30 -6.82 9.31 20.32
C VAL A 30 -7.89 10.40 20.44
N GLU A 31 -8.73 10.48 19.41
CA GLU A 31 -9.91 11.33 19.34
C GLU A 31 -11.13 10.49 18.96
N ILE A 32 -12.27 10.73 19.60
CA ILE A 32 -13.55 10.08 19.25
C ILE A 32 -14.31 11.07 18.39
N LEU A 33 -14.42 10.79 17.09
CA LEU A 33 -15.01 11.73 16.11
C LEU A 33 -16.54 11.68 16.11
N GLN A 34 -17.12 10.48 16.27
CA GLN A 34 -18.56 10.23 16.29
C GLN A 34 -18.85 8.91 17.03
N ALA A 35 -20.13 8.61 17.32
CA ALA A 35 -20.51 7.36 17.97
C ALA A 35 -20.02 6.16 17.15
N GLY A 36 -19.05 5.41 17.71
CA GLY A 36 -18.45 4.24 17.06
C GLY A 36 -17.07 4.47 16.42
N THR A 37 -16.58 5.70 16.25
CA THR A 37 -15.30 5.95 15.55
C THR A 37 -14.21 6.49 16.47
N VAL A 38 -13.05 5.83 16.48
CA VAL A 38 -11.83 6.23 17.22
C VAL A 38 -10.71 6.52 16.22
N GLN A 39 -10.26 7.76 16.15
CA GLN A 39 -9.14 8.21 15.31
C GLN A 39 -7.85 8.25 16.13
N LEU A 40 -6.76 7.70 15.61
CA LEU A 40 -5.43 7.98 16.14
C LEU A 40 -4.93 9.30 15.56
N ARG A 41 -4.46 10.21 16.42
CA ARG A 41 -3.93 11.51 15.96
C ARG A 41 -2.49 11.42 15.44
N ALA A 42 -1.75 10.42 15.89
CA ALA A 42 -0.36 10.21 15.52
C ALA A 42 -0.18 9.32 14.26
N LEU A 43 -1.26 8.71 13.77
CA LEU A 43 -1.24 7.79 12.64
C LEU A 43 -2.46 8.06 11.77
N ALA A 44 -2.35 7.89 10.45
CA ALA A 44 -3.49 7.96 9.54
C ALA A 44 -4.35 6.66 9.63
N LEU A 45 -4.79 6.34 10.85
CA LEU A 45 -5.48 5.12 11.22
C LEU A 45 -6.71 5.47 12.07
N ARG A 46 -7.86 4.94 11.66
CA ARG A 46 -9.11 5.02 12.42
C ARG A 46 -9.72 3.66 12.64
N PHE A 47 -10.34 3.48 13.79
CA PHE A 47 -11.15 2.32 14.12
C PHE A 47 -12.63 2.68 14.07
N GLU A 48 -13.41 1.87 13.39
CA GLU A 48 -14.86 1.93 13.35
C GLU A 48 -15.39 0.69 14.08
N VAL A 49 -16.11 0.91 15.17
CA VAL A 49 -16.67 -0.12 16.03
C VAL A 49 -18.15 -0.25 15.70
N GLU A 50 -18.51 -1.37 15.09
CA GLU A 50 -19.87 -1.75 14.75
C GLU A 50 -20.37 -2.87 15.68
N PRO A 51 -21.68 -3.18 15.70
CA PRO A 51 -22.25 -4.18 16.61
C PRO A 51 -21.67 -5.60 16.46
N ASP A 52 -21.09 -5.93 15.31
CA ASP A 52 -20.60 -7.27 14.94
C ASP A 52 -19.16 -7.29 14.41
N VAL A 53 -18.51 -6.13 14.23
CA VAL A 53 -17.13 -6.06 13.75
C VAL A 53 -16.43 -4.77 14.19
N VAL A 54 -15.12 -4.85 14.42
CA VAL A 54 -14.25 -3.66 14.41
C VAL A 54 -13.56 -3.58 13.06
N ARG A 55 -13.62 -2.43 12.41
CA ARG A 55 -12.85 -2.13 11.20
C ARG A 55 -11.75 -1.14 11.50
N ALA A 56 -10.59 -1.34 10.90
CA ALA A 56 -9.50 -0.38 10.87
C ALA A 56 -9.34 0.16 9.46
N HIS A 57 -9.45 1.46 9.28
CA HIS A 57 -9.16 2.14 8.02
C HIS A 57 -7.82 2.84 8.15
N LEU A 58 -6.90 2.45 7.27
CA LEU A 58 -5.52 2.91 7.25
C LEU A 58 -5.23 3.59 5.91
N ASP A 59 -4.87 4.85 5.94
CA ASP A 59 -4.34 5.53 4.76
C ASP A 59 -2.83 5.33 4.69
N VAL A 60 -2.37 4.66 3.63
CA VAL A 60 -0.95 4.43 3.42
C VAL A 60 -0.31 5.68 2.84
N THR A 61 0.58 6.29 3.61
CA THR A 61 1.39 7.44 3.20
C THR A 61 2.87 7.05 3.06
N PRO A 62 3.65 7.79 2.26
CA PRO A 62 5.10 7.58 2.11
C PRO A 62 5.89 7.61 3.43
N GLU A 63 5.37 8.29 4.45
CA GLU A 63 6.02 8.48 5.74
C GLU A 63 5.42 7.58 6.85
N LEU A 64 4.46 6.71 6.51
CA LEU A 64 3.79 5.84 7.47
C LEU A 64 4.79 4.92 8.21
N PRO A 65 4.82 4.92 9.54
CA PRO A 65 5.73 4.06 10.32
C PRO A 65 5.20 2.62 10.34
N LEU A 66 5.47 1.86 9.27
CA LEU A 66 4.90 0.53 9.01
C LEU A 66 4.98 -0.44 10.19
N ASN A 67 6.16 -0.58 10.82
CA ASN A 67 6.34 -1.49 11.95
C ASN A 67 5.39 -1.17 13.10
N ARG A 68 5.31 0.12 13.49
CA ARG A 68 4.44 0.58 14.57
C ARG A 68 2.97 0.33 14.23
N VAL A 69 2.57 0.57 12.98
CA VAL A 69 1.18 0.36 12.54
C VAL A 69 0.81 -1.12 12.56
N VAL A 70 1.67 -1.98 12.02
CA VAL A 70 1.45 -3.44 12.01
C VAL A 70 1.40 -3.98 13.44
N ASP A 71 2.34 -3.58 14.30
CA ASP A 71 2.36 -4.00 15.70
C ASP A 71 1.10 -3.57 16.43
N LEU A 72 0.69 -2.31 16.27
CA LEU A 72 -0.54 -1.79 16.86
C LEU A 72 -1.78 -2.56 16.40
N LEU A 73 -1.92 -2.84 15.10
CA LEU A 73 -3.08 -3.57 14.56
C LEU A 73 -3.16 -4.99 15.14
N PHE A 74 -2.02 -5.66 15.34
CA PHE A 74 -1.98 -6.97 15.97
C PHE A 74 -2.14 -6.92 17.51
N ASP A 75 -1.71 -5.86 18.17
CA ASP A 75 -2.00 -5.66 19.59
C ASP A 75 -3.51 -5.44 19.81
N VAL A 76 -4.16 -4.68 18.91
CA VAL A 76 -5.62 -4.53 18.91
C VAL A 76 -6.30 -5.88 18.64
N SER A 77 -5.78 -6.69 17.72
CA SER A 77 -6.35 -8.02 17.46
C SER A 77 -6.31 -8.91 18.71
N ILE A 78 -5.23 -8.86 19.50
CA ILE A 78 -5.10 -9.55 20.79
C ILE A 78 -6.12 -9.02 21.80
N PHE A 79 -6.26 -7.69 21.90
CA PHE A 79 -7.25 -7.05 22.77
C PHE A 79 -8.69 -7.48 22.45
N LEU A 80 -9.00 -7.59 21.15
CA LEU A 80 -10.33 -8.00 20.66
C LEU A 80 -10.55 -9.52 20.68
N GLY A 81 -9.49 -10.32 20.90
CA GLY A 81 -9.55 -11.77 20.74
C GLY A 81 -9.95 -12.20 19.32
N ALA A 82 -9.47 -11.47 18.31
CA ALA A 82 -9.88 -11.59 16.92
C ALA A 82 -8.67 -11.76 15.98
N ASP A 83 -8.89 -12.47 14.88
CA ASP A 83 -7.92 -12.55 13.79
C ASP A 83 -7.93 -11.27 12.95
N VAL A 84 -6.79 -10.95 12.34
CA VAL A 84 -6.67 -9.81 11.43
C VAL A 84 -7.02 -10.24 10.02
N ARG A 85 -8.05 -9.63 9.43
CA ARG A 85 -8.44 -9.90 8.03
C ARG A 85 -8.37 -8.64 7.19
N LEU A 86 -7.67 -8.71 6.07
CA LEU A 86 -7.57 -7.65 5.08
C LEU A 86 -8.64 -7.82 3.99
N THR A 87 -9.36 -6.74 3.68
CA THR A 87 -10.39 -6.73 2.63
C THR A 87 -9.80 -7.17 1.28
N GLY A 88 -10.46 -8.09 0.58
CA GLY A 88 -10.00 -8.65 -0.69
C GLY A 88 -8.94 -9.76 -0.58
N VAL A 89 -8.30 -9.93 0.57
CA VAL A 89 -7.26 -10.96 0.79
C VAL A 89 -7.70 -12.04 1.78
N GLY A 90 -8.47 -11.66 2.81
CA GLY A 90 -8.87 -12.56 3.89
C GLY A 90 -7.92 -12.47 5.09
N GLU A 91 -7.74 -13.58 5.81
CA GLU A 91 -6.87 -13.63 7.00
C GLU A 91 -5.40 -13.41 6.64
N VAL A 92 -4.73 -12.55 7.40
CA VAL A 92 -3.35 -12.16 7.14
C VAL A 92 -2.48 -12.30 8.39
N SER A 93 -1.25 -12.76 8.19
CA SER A 93 -0.21 -12.72 9.23
C SER A 93 0.47 -11.35 9.29
N ARG A 94 1.22 -11.08 10.36
CA ARG A 94 2.03 -9.85 10.51
C ARG A 94 2.90 -9.58 9.28
N GLY A 95 3.64 -10.59 8.83
CA GLY A 95 4.54 -10.45 7.68
C GLY A 95 3.80 -10.17 6.37
N LYS A 96 2.66 -10.83 6.14
CA LYS A 96 1.83 -10.58 4.94
C LYS A 96 1.25 -9.17 4.94
N LEU A 97 0.73 -8.71 6.08
CA LEU A 97 0.23 -7.34 6.20
C LEU A 97 1.34 -6.32 5.99
N TRP A 98 2.51 -6.54 6.60
CA TRP A 98 3.66 -5.65 6.42
C TRP A 98 4.06 -5.52 4.96
N LEU A 99 4.17 -6.64 4.24
CA LEU A 99 4.54 -6.63 2.81
C LEU A 99 3.50 -5.89 1.96
N ALA A 100 2.21 -6.10 2.21
CA ALA A 100 1.15 -5.42 1.47
C ALA A 100 1.17 -3.89 1.70
N LEU A 101 1.40 -3.45 2.94
CA LEU A 101 1.51 -2.03 3.26
C LEU A 101 2.83 -1.41 2.75
N ALA A 102 3.92 -2.17 2.75
CA ALA A 102 5.22 -1.73 2.25
C ALA A 102 5.17 -1.51 0.73
N ASP A 103 4.57 -2.43 -0.01
CA ASP A 103 4.39 -2.30 -1.46
C ASP A 103 3.64 -1.01 -1.81
N ASP A 104 2.50 -0.78 -1.16
CA ASP A 104 1.68 0.41 -1.41
C ASP A 104 2.35 1.71 -0.94
N GLN A 105 3.14 1.66 0.13
CA GLN A 105 3.94 2.78 0.58
C GLN A 105 5.05 3.12 -0.43
N ASP A 106 5.74 2.11 -0.95
CA ASP A 106 6.85 2.28 -1.90
C ASP A 106 6.34 2.75 -3.27
N ARG A 107 5.14 2.30 -3.68
CA ARG A 107 4.40 2.88 -4.82
C ARG A 107 4.21 4.39 -4.67
N ALA A 108 3.66 4.82 -3.53
CA ALA A 108 3.43 6.24 -3.28
C ALA A 108 4.74 7.05 -3.22
N ARG A 109 5.82 6.46 -2.69
CA ARG A 109 7.15 7.08 -2.65
C ARG A 109 7.76 7.24 -4.04
N ILE A 110 7.70 6.21 -4.87
CA ILE A 110 8.18 6.26 -6.25
C ILE A 110 7.40 7.32 -7.04
N ALA A 111 6.07 7.36 -6.89
CA ALA A 111 5.22 8.37 -7.53
C ALA A 111 5.71 9.80 -7.20
N LYS A 112 5.82 10.13 -5.90
CA LYS A 112 6.32 11.43 -5.45
C LYS A 112 7.73 11.74 -5.96
N ALA A 113 8.62 10.74 -6.00
CA ALA A 113 9.98 10.92 -6.46
C ALA A 113 10.06 11.19 -7.98
N LEU A 114 9.21 10.54 -8.78
CA LEU A 114 9.12 10.77 -10.21
C LEU A 114 8.50 12.14 -10.53
N GLU A 115 7.45 12.54 -9.82
CA GLU A 115 6.90 13.92 -9.90
C GLU A 115 7.98 14.96 -9.57
N ARG A 116 8.80 14.71 -8.54
CA ARG A 116 9.92 15.59 -8.21
C ARG A 116 10.98 15.60 -9.31
N ALA A 117 11.33 14.43 -9.84
CA ALA A 117 12.28 14.34 -10.96
C ALA A 117 11.78 15.14 -12.18
N GLU A 118 10.48 15.10 -12.46
CA GLU A 118 9.84 15.88 -13.51
C GLU A 118 9.98 17.39 -13.27
N SER A 119 9.61 17.88 -12.09
CA SER A 119 9.75 19.29 -11.74
C SER A 119 11.20 19.82 -11.79
N LEU A 120 12.19 18.93 -11.63
CA LEU A 120 13.61 19.25 -11.75
C LEU A 120 14.18 19.04 -13.17
N GLY A 121 13.36 18.62 -14.14
CA GLY A 121 13.80 18.34 -15.51
C GLY A 121 14.68 17.10 -15.65
N ARG A 122 14.59 16.14 -14.72
CA ARG A 122 15.41 14.93 -14.63
C ARG A 122 14.66 13.63 -14.86
N LEU A 123 13.36 13.69 -15.15
CA LEU A 123 12.49 12.51 -15.27
C LEU A 123 13.02 11.48 -16.25
N GLU A 124 13.52 11.91 -17.42
CA GLU A 124 14.04 10.98 -18.43
C GLU A 124 15.28 10.22 -17.93
N GLU A 125 16.24 10.91 -17.32
CA GLU A 125 17.46 10.31 -16.78
C GLU A 125 17.14 9.32 -15.66
N VAL A 126 16.32 9.75 -14.69
CA VAL A 126 15.94 8.95 -13.52
C VAL A 126 15.10 7.76 -13.94
N GLY A 127 14.08 7.99 -14.78
CA GLY A 127 13.19 6.95 -15.29
C GLY A 127 13.95 5.89 -16.07
N LYS A 128 14.88 6.29 -16.97
CA LYS A 128 15.70 5.33 -17.73
C LYS A 128 16.51 4.41 -16.81
N LYS A 129 17.15 4.95 -15.78
CA LYS A 129 17.94 4.13 -14.84
C LYS A 129 17.06 3.27 -13.94
N LEU A 130 15.92 3.80 -13.50
CA LEU A 130 14.93 3.02 -12.74
C LEU A 130 14.48 1.79 -13.53
N TRP A 131 14.16 1.94 -14.82
CA TRP A 131 13.74 0.81 -15.66
C TRP A 131 14.86 -0.19 -15.91
N GLN A 132 16.11 0.25 -16.03
CA GLN A 132 17.24 -0.68 -16.12
C GLN A 132 17.32 -1.62 -14.91
N ILE A 133 17.03 -1.12 -13.71
CA ILE A 133 17.01 -1.93 -12.49
C ILE A 133 15.81 -2.87 -12.48
N VAL A 134 14.62 -2.39 -12.82
CA VAL A 134 13.42 -3.23 -12.90
C VAL A 134 13.62 -4.36 -13.92
N SER A 135 14.10 -4.05 -15.13
CA SER A 135 14.41 -5.06 -16.16
C SER A 135 15.50 -6.04 -15.74
N ALA A 136 16.46 -5.64 -14.89
CA ALA A 136 17.48 -6.55 -14.37
C ALA A 136 16.90 -7.57 -13.37
N VAL A 137 15.87 -7.19 -12.62
CA VAL A 137 15.17 -8.07 -11.66
C VAL A 137 14.10 -8.92 -12.36
N ARG A 138 13.51 -8.40 -13.44
CA ARG A 138 12.46 -9.05 -14.25
C ARG A 138 12.88 -9.13 -15.72
N PRO A 139 13.88 -9.96 -16.05
CA PRO A 139 14.39 -10.04 -17.42
C PRO A 139 13.34 -10.60 -18.37
N GLY A 140 13.15 -9.91 -19.50
CA GLY A 140 12.17 -10.30 -20.53
C GLY A 140 10.76 -9.74 -20.32
N CYS A 141 10.48 -9.11 -19.17
CA CYS A 141 9.21 -8.42 -18.94
C CYS A 141 9.26 -7.00 -19.50
N ASP A 142 8.17 -6.57 -20.15
CA ASP A 142 8.03 -5.18 -20.61
C ASP A 142 7.38 -4.30 -19.54
N ASP A 143 8.13 -4.05 -18.45
CA ASP A 143 7.64 -3.30 -17.31
C ASP A 143 7.66 -1.77 -17.56
N ARG A 144 6.64 -1.06 -17.06
CA ARG A 144 6.44 0.40 -17.19
C ARG A 144 5.88 1.00 -15.91
N TRP A 145 6.03 2.31 -15.74
CA TRP A 145 5.26 3.06 -14.74
C TRP A 145 3.93 3.50 -15.33
N ASP A 146 2.86 3.06 -14.69
CA ASP A 146 1.52 3.56 -14.85
C ASP A 146 1.36 4.79 -13.94
N GLN A 147 1.49 5.98 -14.54
CA GLN A 147 1.44 7.25 -13.83
C GLN A 147 0.05 7.52 -13.25
N GLU A 148 -1.00 7.08 -13.94
CA GLU A 148 -2.39 7.28 -13.51
C GLU A 148 -2.67 6.51 -12.21
N HIS A 149 -2.21 5.27 -12.11
CA HIS A 149 -2.46 4.41 -10.95
C HIS A 149 -1.28 4.32 -9.97
N GLY A 150 -0.19 5.05 -10.22
CA GLY A 150 1.00 5.09 -9.38
C GLY A 150 1.58 3.69 -9.11
N ARG A 151 1.82 2.91 -10.16
CA ARG A 151 2.32 1.52 -10.03
C ARG A 151 3.18 1.09 -11.20
N ILE A 152 3.95 0.03 -10.99
CA ILE A 152 4.63 -0.70 -12.04
C ILE A 152 3.61 -1.67 -12.66
N VAL A 153 3.54 -1.68 -13.99
CA VAL A 153 2.72 -2.59 -14.80
C VAL A 153 3.62 -3.31 -15.80
N GLU A 154 3.28 -4.54 -16.14
CA GLU A 154 3.86 -5.30 -17.24
C GLU A 154 2.90 -5.19 -18.43
N LEU A 155 3.41 -4.79 -19.59
CA LEU A 155 2.62 -4.79 -20.82
C LEU A 155 2.52 -6.21 -21.36
N LYS A 156 1.30 -6.77 -21.39
CA LYS A 156 1.04 -8.14 -21.85
C LYS A 156 0.11 -8.17 -23.04
N GLU A 157 0.48 -8.97 -24.04
CA GLU A 157 -0.36 -9.23 -25.22
C GLU A 157 -1.44 -10.27 -24.90
N VAL A 158 -2.70 -9.97 -25.25
CA VAL A 158 -3.84 -10.85 -25.04
C VAL A 158 -3.79 -12.03 -26.01
N GLY A 159 -3.77 -13.25 -25.50
CA GLY A 159 -3.82 -14.48 -26.30
C GLY A 159 -2.46 -14.96 -26.84
N ALA A 160 -1.36 -14.26 -26.55
CA ALA A 160 -0.01 -14.73 -26.84
C ALA A 160 0.45 -15.82 -25.86
N THR A 161 1.38 -16.70 -26.29
CA THR A 161 1.90 -17.81 -25.48
C THR A 161 2.49 -17.37 -24.14
N ASP A 162 3.22 -16.26 -24.14
CA ASP A 162 3.83 -15.65 -22.94
C ASP A 162 3.05 -14.41 -22.45
N GLY A 163 1.82 -14.24 -22.96
CA GLY A 163 0.96 -13.08 -22.73
C GLY A 163 -0.04 -13.26 -21.58
N ILE A 164 -1.19 -12.62 -21.71
CA ILE A 164 -2.32 -12.73 -20.77
C ILE A 164 -3.52 -13.40 -21.43
N SER A 165 -4.25 -14.22 -20.68
CA SER A 165 -5.46 -14.86 -21.21
C SER A 165 -6.59 -13.84 -21.39
N LEU A 166 -7.53 -14.09 -22.32
CA LEU A 166 -8.72 -13.24 -22.47
C LEU A 166 -9.52 -13.10 -21.17
N ALA A 167 -9.63 -14.18 -20.40
CA ALA A 167 -10.36 -14.18 -19.14
C ALA A 167 -9.67 -13.31 -18.08
N ASP A 168 -8.34 -13.34 -18.03
CA ASP A 168 -7.56 -12.51 -17.10
C ASP A 168 -7.52 -11.05 -17.57
N ALA A 169 -7.43 -10.81 -18.88
CA ALA A 169 -7.45 -9.48 -19.47
C ALA A 169 -8.73 -8.70 -19.15
N ALA A 170 -9.87 -9.39 -19.09
CA ALA A 170 -11.17 -8.80 -18.78
C ALA A 170 -11.28 -8.26 -17.34
N TRP A 171 -10.32 -8.58 -16.46
CA TRP A 171 -10.22 -7.94 -15.15
C TRP A 171 -9.49 -6.59 -15.18
N HIS A 172 -8.79 -6.28 -16.26
CA HIS A 172 -7.93 -5.10 -16.38
C HIS A 172 -8.49 -4.06 -17.34
N VAL A 173 -9.18 -4.49 -18.40
CA VAL A 173 -9.79 -3.61 -19.42
C VAL A 173 -11.15 -4.13 -19.83
N ASP A 174 -12.03 -3.23 -20.25
CA ASP A 174 -13.34 -3.58 -20.81
C ASP A 174 -13.17 -4.15 -22.23
N ASP A 175 -13.79 -5.31 -22.48
CA ASP A 175 -13.88 -5.98 -23.79
C ASP A 175 -12.52 -6.24 -24.50
N PRO A 176 -11.59 -7.01 -23.90
CA PRO A 176 -10.28 -7.28 -24.50
C PRO A 176 -10.36 -8.16 -25.75
N GLU A 177 -9.59 -7.82 -26.78
CA GLU A 177 -9.46 -8.61 -28.01
C GLU A 177 -8.08 -9.30 -28.12
N PRO A 178 -7.96 -10.45 -28.79
CA PRO A 178 -6.65 -11.07 -29.07
C PRO A 178 -5.74 -10.13 -29.86
N GLY A 179 -4.50 -9.97 -29.38
CA GLY A 179 -3.50 -9.05 -29.94
C GLY A 179 -3.46 -7.68 -29.27
N ASP A 180 -4.41 -7.35 -28.39
CA ASP A 180 -4.33 -6.14 -27.55
C ASP A 180 -3.14 -6.22 -26.59
N VAL A 181 -2.51 -5.09 -26.30
CA VAL A 181 -1.46 -4.97 -25.29
C VAL A 181 -2.01 -4.20 -24.10
N ILE A 182 -2.14 -4.88 -22.96
CA ILE A 182 -2.77 -4.31 -21.77
C ILE A 182 -1.79 -4.18 -20.60
N PRO A 183 -1.90 -3.11 -19.80
CA PRO A 183 -1.07 -2.92 -18.62
C PRO A 183 -1.58 -3.79 -17.46
N VAL A 184 -0.79 -4.79 -17.06
CA VAL A 184 -1.11 -5.70 -15.95
C VAL A 184 -0.28 -5.30 -14.73
N PRO A 185 -0.89 -5.05 -13.54
CA PRO A 185 -0.15 -4.70 -12.34
C PRO A 185 0.90 -5.73 -11.98
N VAL A 186 2.13 -5.27 -11.72
CA VAL A 186 3.19 -6.13 -11.21
C VAL A 186 2.98 -6.33 -9.71
N GLU A 187 2.78 -7.58 -9.29
CA GLU A 187 2.67 -7.94 -7.88
C GLU A 187 4.05 -8.26 -7.27
N GLY A 188 4.11 -8.24 -5.94
CA GLY A 188 5.28 -8.66 -5.17
C GLY A 188 6.24 -7.51 -4.83
N SER A 189 7.49 -7.82 -4.53
CA SER A 189 8.43 -6.87 -3.90
C SER A 189 9.17 -5.93 -4.88
N VAL A 190 8.67 -5.78 -6.11
CA VAL A 190 9.37 -5.02 -7.16
C VAL A 190 9.43 -3.54 -6.81
N HIS A 191 8.33 -2.97 -6.28
CA HIS A 191 8.31 -1.58 -5.86
C HIS A 191 9.24 -1.32 -4.68
N THR A 192 9.36 -2.25 -3.75
CA THR A 192 10.33 -2.14 -2.66
C THR A 192 11.77 -2.11 -3.17
N LEU A 193 12.11 -2.94 -4.16
CA LEU A 193 13.44 -2.92 -4.78
C LEU A 193 13.67 -1.62 -5.56
N ALA A 194 12.69 -1.20 -6.35
CA ALA A 194 12.74 0.01 -7.15
C ALA A 194 12.89 1.26 -6.28
N TRP A 195 12.12 1.35 -5.19
CA TRP A 195 12.20 2.44 -4.23
C TRP A 195 13.55 2.45 -3.52
N ARG A 196 14.02 1.29 -3.02
CA ARG A 196 15.32 1.22 -2.34
C ARG A 196 16.45 1.72 -3.23
N TRP A 197 16.48 1.29 -4.49
CA TRP A 197 17.46 1.77 -5.45
C TRP A 197 17.34 3.29 -5.68
N LEU A 198 16.11 3.81 -5.82
CA LEU A 198 15.88 5.24 -6.05
C LEU A 198 16.37 6.06 -4.84
N ALA A 199 16.04 5.64 -3.62
CA ALA A 199 16.48 6.30 -2.40
C ALA A 199 18.01 6.30 -2.23
N GLU A 200 18.67 5.19 -2.55
CA GLU A 200 20.13 5.08 -2.48
C GLU A 200 20.84 5.88 -3.59
N SER A 201 20.29 5.90 -4.81
CA SER A 201 20.93 6.52 -5.98
C SER A 201 20.60 8.01 -6.13
N TYR A 202 19.43 8.43 -5.62
CA TYR A 202 18.87 9.77 -5.75
C TYR A 202 18.27 10.25 -4.43
N PRO A 203 19.06 10.41 -3.36
CA PRO A 203 18.55 10.76 -2.03
C PRO A 203 17.72 12.06 -2.03
N GLY A 204 18.11 13.10 -2.78
CA GLY A 204 17.34 14.36 -2.87
C GLY A 204 15.97 14.23 -3.58
N LEU A 205 15.73 13.13 -4.30
CA LEU A 205 14.40 12.80 -4.82
C LEU A 205 13.56 12.03 -3.80
N ALA A 206 14.20 11.18 -2.99
CA ALA A 206 13.54 10.37 -1.97
C ALA A 206 13.17 11.16 -0.72
N GLU A 207 14.08 12.01 -0.26
CA GLU A 207 13.93 12.90 0.89
C GLU A 207 14.13 14.32 0.38
N PRO A 208 13.10 15.20 0.40
CA PRO A 208 13.35 16.59 0.05
C PRO A 208 14.33 17.15 1.07
N ASP A 209 15.46 17.70 0.60
CA ASP A 209 16.29 18.55 1.44
C ASP A 209 15.40 19.67 1.97
N TYR A 210 15.08 19.62 3.27
CA TYR A 210 14.60 20.78 4.00
C TYR A 210 15.77 21.74 4.15
N THR A 211 16.17 22.37 3.04
CA THR A 211 16.97 23.59 3.12
C THR A 211 16.03 24.66 3.65
N TYR A 212 16.15 24.92 4.95
CA TYR A 212 15.51 26.02 5.66
C TYR A 212 15.60 27.31 4.81
N SER A 213 14.45 27.84 4.43
CA SER A 213 14.26 29.22 3.96
C SER A 213 13.66 30.06 5.08
#